data_AF-A0AAE1IXP2-F1
#
_entry.id   AF-A0AAE1IXP2-F1
#
_cell.length_a   1.000
_cell.length_b   1.000
_cell.length_c   1.000
_cell.angle_alpha   90.00
_cell.angle_beta   90.00
_cell.angle_gamma   90.00
#
_symmetry.space_group_name_H-M   'P 1'
#
loop_
_entity.id
_entity.type
_entity.pdbx_description
1 polymer ?
#
loop_
_entity_poly.entity_id
_entity_poly.type
_entity_poly.pdbx_seq_one_letter_code
_entity_poly.pdbx_strand_id
1 'polypeptide(L)'
;MAEGTRSKKLEELLAETHDRFEARLREVNTQANTRMDYLSDQTTLITDQLQTLSTNITALTEHFNQAPRPPPPSPPPPPPNNPLPPPPQPRPFKLDFPRFDGTDSRGWIFKATQFFNFHLTPAPQRLQIASFHMDGPALAWYQWTFNNTPF
;
A
#
# COMPACT_ATOMS: atom_id res chain seq x y z
N MET A 1 60.37 -6.97 -50.13
CA MET A 1 60.62 -6.84 -48.67
C MET A 1 59.46 -6.23 -47.88
N ALA A 2 58.58 -5.40 -48.47
CA ALA A 2 57.49 -4.74 -47.73
C ALA A 2 56.29 -5.63 -47.33
N GLU A 3 56.07 -6.75 -48.04
CA GLU A 3 54.90 -7.61 -47.82
C GLU A 3 54.95 -8.39 -46.50
N GLY A 4 56.13 -8.87 -46.11
CA GLY A 4 56.35 -9.56 -44.83
C GLY A 4 56.11 -8.68 -43.61
N THR A 5 56.28 -7.36 -43.74
CA THR A 5 56.00 -6.39 -42.67
C THR A 5 54.50 -6.17 -42.48
N ARG A 6 53.72 -6.20 -43.56
CA ARG A 6 52.26 -6.01 -43.50
C ARG A 6 51.55 -7.20 -42.88
N SER A 7 52.00 -8.42 -43.17
CA SER A 7 51.45 -9.64 -42.56
C SER A 7 51.65 -9.67 -41.04
N LYS A 8 52.86 -9.35 -40.58
CA LYS A 8 53.17 -9.30 -39.14
C LYS A 8 52.33 -8.27 -38.40
N LYS A 9 52.11 -7.10 -39.01
CA LYS A 9 51.25 -6.05 -38.43
C LYS A 9 49.79 -6.48 -38.33
N LEU A 10 49.31 -7.33 -39.25
CA LEU A 10 47.95 -7.86 -39.19
C LEU A 10 47.80 -8.91 -38.09
N GLU A 11 48.77 -9.81 -37.93
CA GLU A 11 48.76 -10.81 -36.85
C GLU A 11 48.86 -10.15 -35.46
N GLU A 12 49.70 -9.13 -35.33
CA GLU A 12 49.81 -8.32 -34.12
C GLU A 12 48.47 -7.63 -33.79
N LEU A 13 47.83 -7.00 -34.78
CA LEU A 13 46.52 -6.39 -34.59
C LEU A 13 45.46 -7.43 -34.20
N LEU A 14 45.48 -8.61 -34.82
CA LEU A 14 44.55 -9.70 -34.51
C LEU A 14 44.72 -10.17 -33.05
N ALA A 15 45.97 -10.39 -32.62
CA ALA A 15 46.30 -10.75 -31.25
C ALA A 15 45.84 -9.67 -30.26
N GLU A 16 46.12 -8.39 -30.54
CA GLU A 16 45.64 -7.30 -29.68
C GLU A 16 44.11 -7.19 -29.63
N THR A 17 43.41 -7.46 -30.73
CA THR A 17 41.93 -7.45 -30.72
C THR A 17 41.36 -8.61 -29.93
N HIS A 18 41.99 -9.78 -29.99
CA HIS A 18 41.61 -10.95 -29.20
C HIS A 18 41.85 -10.71 -27.71
N ASP A 19 43.03 -10.20 -27.34
CA ASP A 19 43.34 -9.87 -25.94
C ASP A 19 42.39 -8.82 -25.38
N ARG A 20 42.04 -7.81 -26.18
CA ARG A 20 41.02 -6.81 -25.80
C ARG A 20 39.64 -7.42 -25.60
N PHE A 21 39.25 -8.36 -26.46
CA PHE A 21 37.98 -9.06 -26.33
C PHE A 21 37.94 -9.93 -25.06
N GLU A 22 38.99 -10.70 -24.81
CA GLU A 22 39.12 -11.53 -23.60
C GLU A 22 39.14 -10.67 -22.32
N ALA A 23 39.85 -9.54 -22.33
CA ALA A 23 39.84 -8.59 -21.23
C ALA A 23 38.43 -8.05 -20.95
N ARG A 24 37.67 -7.74 -22.02
CA ARG A 24 36.29 -7.27 -21.88
C ARG A 24 35.34 -8.36 -21.37
N LEU A 25 35.52 -9.60 -21.80
CA LEU A 25 34.74 -10.73 -21.28
C LEU A 25 34.99 -10.93 -19.78
N ARG A 26 36.25 -10.88 -19.35
CA ARG A 26 36.61 -10.96 -17.93
C ARG A 26 35.98 -9.83 -17.14
N GLU A 27 36.05 -8.60 -17.65
CA GLU A 27 35.46 -7.43 -16.99
C GLU A 27 33.95 -7.56 -16.83
N VAL A 28 33.23 -7.91 -17.91
CA VAL A 28 31.77 -8.11 -17.87
C VAL A 28 31.42 -9.23 -16.90
N ASN A 29 32.19 -10.33 -16.90
CA ASN A 29 31.96 -11.45 -15.98
C ASN A 29 32.21 -11.04 -14.52
N THR A 30 33.28 -10.32 -14.23
CA THR A 30 33.55 -9.77 -12.89
C THR A 30 32.43 -8.82 -12.46
N GLN A 31 31.99 -7.93 -13.34
CA GLN A 31 30.90 -6.99 -13.05
C GLN A 31 29.59 -7.72 -12.77
N ALA A 32 29.27 -8.76 -13.54
CA ALA A 32 28.09 -9.60 -13.32
C ALA A 32 28.15 -10.30 -11.96
N ASN A 33 29.31 -10.87 -11.60
CA ASN A 33 29.50 -11.53 -10.31
C ASN A 33 29.35 -10.55 -9.14
N THR A 34 30.00 -9.38 -9.19
CA THR A 34 29.85 -8.36 -8.13
C THR A 34 28.41 -7.89 -7.99
N ARG A 35 27.69 -7.74 -9.11
CA ARG A 35 26.27 -7.39 -9.07
C ARG A 35 25.43 -8.52 -8.47
N MET A 36 25.75 -9.77 -8.78
CA MET A 36 25.08 -10.94 -8.21
C MET A 36 25.27 -10.98 -6.69
N ASP A 37 26.50 -10.77 -6.21
CA ASP A 37 26.82 -10.73 -4.79
C ASP A 37 26.04 -9.61 -4.08
N TYR A 38 26.03 -8.41 -4.66
CA TYR A 38 25.23 -7.30 -4.14
C TYR A 38 23.74 -7.62 -4.07
N LEU A 39 23.17 -8.23 -5.12
CA LEU A 39 21.75 -8.62 -5.13
C LEU A 39 21.45 -9.71 -4.10
N SER A 40 22.38 -10.65 -3.91
CA SER A 40 22.28 -11.68 -2.87
C SER A 40 22.26 -11.07 -1.48
N ASP A 41 23.18 -10.14 -1.19
CA ASP A 41 23.24 -9.44 0.10
C ASP A 41 21.96 -8.64 0.36
N GLN A 42 21.43 -7.96 -0.66
CA GLN A 42 20.15 -7.26 -0.56
C GLN A 42 18.99 -8.24 -0.28
N THR A 43 19.00 -9.42 -0.90
CA THR A 43 17.96 -10.43 -0.70
C THR A 43 18.00 -11.00 0.72
N THR A 44 19.20 -11.27 1.25
CA THR A 44 19.38 -11.71 2.64
C THR A 44 18.88 -10.65 3.63
N LEU A 45 19.20 -9.38 3.39
CA LEU A 45 18.75 -8.28 4.24
C LEU A 45 17.22 -8.17 4.26
N ILE A 46 16.56 -8.23 3.09
CA ILE A 46 15.10 -8.19 3.01
C ILE A 46 14.49 -9.39 3.74
N THR A 47 15.10 -10.57 3.59
CA THR A 47 14.63 -11.79 4.25
C THR A 47 14.71 -11.67 5.77
N ASP A 48 15.81 -11.16 6.31
CA ASP A 48 15.99 -10.95 7.75
C ASP A 48 15.01 -9.92 8.33
N GLN A 49 14.73 -8.85 7.57
CA GLN A 49 13.72 -7.87 7.96
C GLN A 49 12.32 -8.48 8.00
N LEU A 50 11.95 -9.29 7.01
CA LEU A 50 10.66 -9.98 7.00
C LEU A 50 10.54 -11.00 8.15
N GLN A 51 11.61 -11.72 8.47
CA GLN A 51 11.68 -12.63 9.60
C GLN A 51 11.42 -11.88 10.92
N THR A 52 12.10 -10.75 11.11
CA THR A 52 11.96 -9.90 12.30
C THR A 52 10.53 -9.38 12.46
N LEU A 53 9.91 -8.92 11.36
CA LEU A 53 8.52 -8.48 11.38
C LEU A 53 7.57 -9.61 11.77
N SER A 54 7.79 -10.83 11.24
CA SER A 54 6.99 -11.99 11.61
C SER A 54 7.10 -12.32 13.10
N THR A 55 8.32 -12.28 13.66
CA THR A 55 8.54 -12.54 15.09
C THR A 55 7.81 -11.52 15.96
N ASN A 56 7.87 -10.23 15.60
CA ASN A 56 7.18 -9.16 16.34
C ASN A 56 5.64 -9.35 16.33
N ILE A 57 5.06 -9.75 15.19
CA ILE A 57 3.62 -10.02 15.08
C ILE A 57 3.21 -11.19 15.97
N THR A 58 3.98 -12.28 15.97
CA THR A 58 3.70 -13.44 16.83
C THR A 58 3.77 -13.06 18.31
N ALA A 59 4.81 -12.32 18.72
CA ALA A 59 4.95 -11.87 20.12
C ALA A 59 3.79 -10.98 20.57
N LEU A 60 3.33 -10.05 19.72
CA LEU A 60 2.14 -9.23 20.01
C LEU A 60 0.87 -10.08 20.13
N THR A 61 0.70 -11.08 19.27
CA THR A 61 -0.45 -11.98 19.29
C THR A 61 -0.50 -12.82 20.56
N GLU A 62 0.65 -13.35 21.00
CA GLU A 62 0.77 -14.09 22.27
C GLU A 62 0.44 -13.21 23.48
N HIS A 63 0.88 -11.95 23.48
CA HIS A 63 0.57 -11.00 24.55
C HIS A 63 -0.94 -10.71 24.66
N PHE A 64 -1.65 -10.61 23.54
CA PHE A 64 -3.11 -10.40 23.55
C PHE A 64 -3.91 -11.63 23.97
N ASN A 65 -3.46 -12.84 23.64
CA ASN A 65 -4.15 -14.08 24.01
C ASN A 65 -4.05 -14.44 25.51
N GLN A 66 -3.18 -13.79 26.28
CA GLN A 66 -3.02 -14.01 27.73
C GLN A 66 -3.93 -13.12 28.61
N ALA A 67 -4.77 -12.26 28.02
CA ALA A 67 -5.69 -11.43 28.80
C ALA A 67 -6.68 -12.31 29.61
N PRO A 68 -6.83 -12.09 30.93
CA PRO A 68 -7.81 -12.81 31.74
C PRO A 68 -9.22 -12.58 31.17
N ARG A 69 -10.00 -13.67 30.99
CA ARG A 69 -11.39 -13.53 30.56
C ARG A 69 -12.16 -12.66 31.57
N PRO A 70 -12.96 -11.68 31.10
CA PRO A 70 -13.86 -10.98 32.00
C PRO A 70 -14.86 -11.98 32.61
N PRO A 71 -15.26 -11.78 33.88
CA PRO A 71 -16.30 -12.59 34.50
C PRO A 71 -17.62 -12.45 33.72
N PRO A 72 -18.48 -13.49 33.75
CA PRO A 72 -19.78 -13.42 33.09
C PRO A 72 -20.62 -12.26 33.65
N PRO A 73 -21.39 -11.55 32.81
CA PRO A 73 -22.25 -10.47 33.25
C PRO A 73 -23.32 -10.98 34.22
N SER A 74 -23.58 -10.21 35.28
CA SER A 74 -24.64 -10.50 36.24
C SER A 74 -26.02 -10.45 35.58
N PRO A 75 -26.98 -11.29 36.02
CA PRO A 75 -28.34 -11.25 35.48
C PRO A 75 -29.01 -9.89 35.73
N PRO A 76 -29.82 -9.38 34.78
CA PRO A 76 -30.46 -8.08 34.90
C PRO A 76 -31.51 -8.08 36.04
N PRO A 77 -31.71 -6.93 36.72
CA PRO A 77 -32.75 -6.78 37.72
C PRO A 77 -34.15 -6.90 37.09
N PRO A 78 -35.16 -7.37 37.85
CA PRO A 78 -36.54 -7.45 37.37
C PRO A 78 -37.11 -6.07 37.02
N PRO A 79 -38.00 -5.98 36.01
CA PRO A 79 -38.56 -4.70 35.59
C PRO A 79 -39.49 -4.10 36.66
N PRO A 80 -39.49 -2.76 36.83
CA PRO A 80 -40.40 -2.09 37.75
C PRO A 80 -41.85 -2.19 37.24
N ASN A 81 -42.76 -2.47 38.17
CA ASN A 81 -44.16 -2.83 37.93
C ASN A 81 -45.07 -1.65 37.51
N ASN A 82 -44.52 -0.57 36.94
CA ASN A 82 -45.28 0.61 36.55
C ASN A 82 -44.72 1.21 35.25
N PRO A 83 -45.45 1.17 34.12
CA PRO A 83 -44.99 1.79 32.89
C PRO A 83 -45.12 3.31 33.01
N LEU A 84 -44.00 3.97 33.30
CA LEU A 84 -43.87 5.42 33.09
C LEU A 84 -44.02 5.72 31.58
N PRO A 85 -44.74 6.77 31.18
CA PRO A 85 -44.75 7.20 29.79
C PRO A 85 -43.31 7.48 29.33
N PRO A 86 -42.91 7.03 28.12
CA PRO A 86 -41.55 7.20 27.65
C PRO A 86 -41.19 8.69 27.64
N PRO A 87 -40.01 9.08 28.15
CA PRO A 87 -39.55 10.45 28.07
C PRO A 87 -39.52 10.90 26.61
N PRO A 88 -39.74 12.20 26.31
CA PRO A 88 -39.61 12.73 24.97
C PRO A 88 -38.23 12.35 24.42
N GLN A 89 -38.22 11.44 23.44
CA GLN A 89 -36.99 11.02 22.79
C GLN A 89 -36.41 12.23 22.06
N PRO A 90 -35.15 12.63 22.33
CA PRO A 90 -34.49 13.67 21.56
C PRO A 90 -34.56 13.29 20.08
N ARG A 91 -35.08 14.20 19.23
CA ARG A 91 -35.02 13.97 17.78
C ARG A 91 -33.54 13.80 17.41
N PRO A 92 -33.16 12.69 16.78
CA PRO A 92 -31.76 12.48 16.42
C PRO A 92 -31.32 13.63 15.52
N PHE A 93 -30.19 14.25 15.87
CA PHE A 93 -29.54 15.24 15.03
C PHE A 93 -29.18 14.57 13.71
N LYS A 94 -29.81 15.01 12.62
CA LYS A 94 -29.55 14.48 11.29
C LYS A 94 -28.45 15.31 10.67
N LEU A 95 -27.26 14.74 10.57
CA LEU A 95 -26.17 15.31 9.80
C LEU A 95 -26.41 14.97 8.33
N ASP A 96 -26.28 15.95 7.45
CA ASP A 96 -26.33 15.73 6.00
C ASP A 96 -24.93 15.49 5.43
N PHE A 97 -24.84 14.68 4.38
CA PHE A 97 -23.57 14.38 3.73
C PHE A 97 -23.09 15.59 2.91
N PRO A 98 -21.81 16.00 3.01
CA PRO A 98 -21.31 17.19 2.32
C PRO A 98 -21.20 16.98 0.79
N ARG A 99 -21.63 17.97 0.01
CA ARG A 99 -21.41 18.02 -1.45
C ARG A 99 -19.96 18.39 -1.81
N PHE A 100 -19.49 17.92 -2.96
CA PHE A 100 -18.15 18.18 -3.48
C PHE A 100 -18.16 18.59 -4.96
N ASP A 101 -17.70 19.82 -5.24
CA ASP A 101 -17.58 20.37 -6.59
C ASP A 101 -16.14 20.37 -7.15
N GLY A 102 -15.15 20.03 -6.30
CA GLY A 102 -13.73 20.05 -6.65
C GLY A 102 -12.90 21.16 -6.00
N THR A 103 -13.52 22.12 -5.30
CA THR A 103 -12.82 23.34 -4.83
C THR A 103 -11.98 23.13 -3.55
N ASP A 104 -12.55 22.56 -2.49
CA ASP A 104 -11.87 22.29 -1.21
C ASP A 104 -11.83 20.80 -0.89
N SER A 105 -10.89 20.09 -1.52
CA SER A 105 -10.74 18.65 -1.35
C SER A 105 -10.39 18.25 0.09
N ARG A 106 -9.51 19.00 0.76
CA ARG A 106 -9.07 18.67 2.13
C ARG A 106 -10.19 18.86 3.14
N GLY A 107 -10.89 19.99 3.10
CA GLY A 107 -12.02 20.25 3.99
C GLY A 107 -13.18 19.30 3.74
N TRP A 108 -13.43 18.94 2.48
CA TRP A 108 -14.46 17.94 2.14
C TRP A 108 -14.11 16.55 2.67
N ILE A 109 -12.88 16.06 2.47
CA ILE A 109 -12.42 14.74 2.98
C ILE A 109 -12.58 14.67 4.50
N PHE A 110 -12.21 15.72 5.22
CA PHE A 110 -12.36 15.79 6.67
C PHE A 110 -13.83 15.66 7.08
N LYS A 111 -14.73 16.46 6.49
CA LYS A 111 -16.17 16.42 6.78
C LYS A 111 -16.80 15.07 6.43
N ALA A 112 -16.48 14.51 5.27
CA ALA A 112 -16.97 13.19 4.84
C ALA A 112 -16.51 12.08 5.81
N THR A 113 -15.26 12.16 6.29
CA THR A 113 -14.73 11.20 7.28
C THR A 113 -15.46 11.33 8.62
N GLN A 114 -15.72 12.54 9.10
CA GLN A 114 -16.53 12.75 10.31
C GLN A 114 -17.94 12.20 10.15
N PHE A 115 -18.59 12.44 9.00
CA PHE A 115 -19.91 11.88 8.70
C PHE A 115 -19.90 10.34 8.77
N PHE A 116 -18.97 9.69 8.08
CA PHE A 116 -18.91 8.23 8.05
C PHE A 116 -18.58 7.61 9.40
N ASN A 117 -17.77 8.28 10.22
CA ASN A 117 -17.47 7.83 11.57
C ASN A 117 -18.70 7.97 12.48
N PHE A 118 -19.43 9.08 12.40
CA PHE A 118 -20.65 9.30 13.16
C PHE A 118 -21.74 8.30 12.81
N HIS A 119 -21.92 8.00 11.51
CA HIS A 119 -22.91 7.03 11.03
C HIS A 119 -22.41 5.57 11.01
N LEU A 120 -21.21 5.30 11.52
CA LEU A 120 -20.57 3.98 11.49
C LEU A 120 -20.61 3.31 10.10
N THR A 121 -20.43 4.11 9.04
CA THR A 121 -20.56 3.65 7.66
C THR A 121 -19.43 2.70 7.28
N PRO A 122 -19.73 1.46 6.84
CA PRO A 122 -18.73 0.48 6.40
C PRO A 122 -17.87 0.99 5.24
N ALA A 123 -16.57 0.68 5.26
CA ALA A 123 -15.62 1.14 4.24
C ALA A 123 -16.05 0.86 2.78
N PRO A 124 -16.61 -0.32 2.42
CA PRO A 124 -17.06 -0.58 1.05
C PRO A 124 -18.17 0.35 0.54
N GLN A 125 -18.98 0.89 1.45
CA GLN A 125 -20.12 1.76 1.10
C GLN A 125 -19.72 3.24 1.00
N ARG A 126 -18.61 3.65 1.62
CA ARG A 126 -18.19 5.06 1.70
C ARG A 126 -17.98 5.68 0.32
N LEU A 127 -17.30 4.97 -0.57
CA LEU A 127 -17.01 5.47 -1.92
C LEU A 127 -18.31 5.67 -2.73
N GLN A 128 -19.25 4.73 -2.61
CA GLN A 128 -20.54 4.81 -3.28
C GLN A 128 -21.38 5.99 -2.76
N ILE A 129 -21.40 6.24 -1.46
CA ILE A 129 -22.12 7.39 -0.88
C ILE A 129 -21.47 8.71 -1.31
N ALA A 130 -20.14 8.76 -1.28
CA ALA A 130 -19.37 9.93 -1.70
C ALA A 130 -19.65 10.31 -3.16
N SER A 131 -19.73 9.33 -4.07
CA SER A 131 -19.96 9.61 -5.49
C SER A 131 -21.33 10.23 -5.77
N PHE A 132 -22.37 9.87 -5.03
CA PHE A 132 -23.70 10.48 -5.15
C PHE A 132 -23.74 11.97 -4.78
N HIS A 133 -22.72 12.46 -4.07
CA HIS A 133 -22.64 13.84 -3.59
C HIS A 133 -21.52 14.63 -4.26
N MET A 134 -20.98 14.11 -5.37
CA MET A 134 -20.11 14.87 -6.25
C MET A 134 -20.94 15.67 -7.25
N ASP A 135 -20.50 16.88 -7.55
CA ASP A 135 -21.12 17.79 -8.50
C ASP A 135 -20.09 18.34 -9.49
N GLY A 136 -20.57 18.87 -10.61
CA GLY A 136 -19.77 19.65 -11.55
C GLY A 136 -18.52 18.91 -12.06
N PRO A 137 -17.35 19.58 -12.11
CA PRO A 137 -16.11 18.98 -12.62
C PRO A 137 -15.66 17.74 -11.85
N ALA A 138 -15.88 17.69 -10.54
CA ALA A 138 -15.52 16.53 -9.72
C ALA A 138 -16.30 15.27 -10.12
N LEU A 139 -17.61 15.41 -10.36
CA LEU A 139 -18.45 14.30 -10.85
C LEU A 139 -18.03 13.85 -12.25
N ALA A 140 -17.77 14.80 -13.15
CA ALA A 140 -17.34 14.49 -14.52
C ALA A 140 -16.02 13.69 -14.53
N TRP A 141 -15.05 14.08 -13.69
CA TRP A 141 -13.80 13.34 -13.51
C TRP A 141 -14.07 11.93 -12.97
N TYR A 142 -14.89 11.79 -11.92
CA TYR A 142 -15.22 10.49 -11.36
C TYR A 142 -15.82 9.57 -12.42
N GLN A 143 -16.82 10.02 -13.19
CA GLN A 143 -17.41 9.25 -14.29
C GLN A 143 -16.38 8.84 -15.36
N TRP A 144 -15.46 9.74 -15.71
CA TRP A 144 -14.40 9.43 -16.66
C TRP A 144 -13.50 8.30 -16.16
N THR A 145 -13.15 8.27 -14.86
CA THR A 145 -12.30 7.20 -14.31
C THR A 145 -12.92 5.82 -14.44
N PHE A 146 -14.23 5.64 -14.25
CA PHE A 146 -14.89 4.33 -14.41
C PHE A 146 -14.95 3.86 -15.86
N ASN A 147 -14.99 4.80 -16.81
CA ASN A 147 -15.09 4.47 -18.23
C ASN A 147 -13.71 4.23 -18.89
N ASN A 148 -12.62 4.68 -18.25
CA ASN A 148 -11.29 4.72 -18.87
C ASN A 148 -10.20 4.01 -18.07
N THR A 149 -10.51 3.30 -16.98
CA THR A 149 -9.56 2.39 -16.33
C THR A 149 -9.60 1.02 -17.00
N PRO A 150 -8.60 0.63 -17.83
CA PRO A 150 -8.42 -0.78 -18.16
C PRO A 150 -8.01 -1.50 -16.87
N PHE A 151 -8.67 -2.63 -16.59
CA PHE A 151 -8.36 -3.49 -15.45
C PHE A 151 -6.88 -3.89 -15.39
#